data_AF-A0AB38W660-F1
#
_entry.id   AF-A0AB38W660-F1
#
_cell.length_a   1.000
_cell.length_b   1.000
_cell.length_c   1.000
_cell.angle_alpha   90.00
_cell.angle_beta   90.00
_cell.angle_gamma   90.00
#
_symmetry.space_group_name_H-M   'P 1'
#
loop_
_entity.id
_entity.type
_entity.pdbx_description
1 polymer ?
#
loop_
_entity_poly.entity_id
_entity_poly.type
_entity_poly.pdbx_seq_one_letter_code
_entity_poly.pdbx_strand_id
1 'polypeptide(L)'
;MKAANLHPSYELVDWKRVEDTKLVALVRSALVRVKFQDSSSQQGTESNGQDQNALSFDTTKSQQALQQAGDQSGTSSNSTQEDFASYILIFKAAPKATWVFERKIKLALPYVKQESQGSDDQGSNGKGSLYKTLQDLLVEQPVTPYTPNAGLARVNGVAQDKVHGLEQTTQWNQQASQKNLTNNPAPKAVTGFKLDKGRAYRKLNEAWPVYEPLDSTKDGKGKDKDGWITSGASEAKGDAPLVSSTESQMAAVTDSQQSGHNSGLVSLAQRSTTVAVQKSDSSGSQGQGTTDNKFQKYLNTAQALHQMGVIVPSLETWPGKPSTGIATRAGGGVSVQAATRQSSSTNEDLPNVITQLYHTSTSQLAYLNGQIVVMGSNAVPSLWYWVVDERTTSGRATWWAHTELNWGTDKQKQFVENQLGFKDDSNSSLTNFKSQGLTQPAYLIAGLDVVQDHLVFAAFKAGAVGYDMTTDSNASTKDQALAWSTTAGLDSAGGYNNLVENTAGLNGPINDLFTLLDTFAYVTPVSGMKGGSQNNEEVQTKYPVKDDSKASAKIASLINASPLNSYGDDGDKKAIYPEVRGRQLQNIFWWLEN
;
A
#
# COMPACT_ATOMS: atom_id res chain seq x y z
N MET A 1 24.61 -13.72 8.38
CA MET A 1 25.38 -12.57 7.83
C MET A 1 26.87 -12.81 7.78
N LYS A 2 27.57 -12.94 8.92
CA LYS A 2 29.04 -13.16 8.95
C LYS A 2 29.50 -14.31 8.07
N ALA A 3 28.82 -15.46 8.14
CA ALA A 3 29.15 -16.63 7.31
C ALA A 3 29.03 -16.39 5.79
N ALA A 4 28.20 -15.44 5.37
CA ALA A 4 28.00 -15.07 3.96
C ALA A 4 28.81 -13.84 3.53
N ASN A 5 29.71 -13.34 4.41
CA ASN A 5 30.52 -12.13 4.20
C ASN A 5 29.68 -10.92 3.76
N LEU A 6 28.54 -10.70 4.44
CA LEU A 6 27.67 -9.54 4.20
C LEU A 6 27.91 -8.43 5.23
N HIS A 7 27.63 -7.19 4.82
CA HIS A 7 27.70 -6.00 5.67
C HIS A 7 26.84 -6.17 6.95
N PRO A 8 27.21 -5.58 8.10
CA PRO A 8 26.43 -5.70 9.34
C PRO A 8 25.00 -5.16 9.27
N SER A 9 24.69 -4.29 8.31
CA SER A 9 23.35 -3.74 8.10
C SER A 9 22.33 -4.74 7.53
N TYR A 10 22.77 -5.93 7.12
CA TYR A 10 21.85 -6.97 6.67
C TYR A 10 21.13 -7.63 7.85
N GLU A 11 19.82 -7.80 7.72
CA GLU A 11 18.98 -8.57 8.65
C GLU A 11 18.43 -9.84 7.99
N LEU A 12 18.24 -10.89 8.80
CA LEU A 12 17.63 -12.15 8.37
C LEU A 12 16.12 -11.98 8.44
N VAL A 13 15.42 -12.22 7.33
CA VAL A 13 13.99 -11.94 7.21
C VAL A 13 13.17 -13.23 7.28
N ASP A 14 13.60 -14.26 6.54
CA ASP A 14 12.96 -15.58 6.52
C ASP A 14 14.03 -16.66 6.27
N TRP A 15 13.73 -17.90 6.64
CA TRP A 15 14.57 -19.05 6.35
C TRP A 15 13.77 -20.34 6.33
N LYS A 16 14.17 -21.25 5.44
CA LYS A 16 13.57 -22.57 5.29
C LYS A 16 14.66 -23.63 5.27
N ARG A 17 14.51 -24.64 6.12
CA ARG A 17 15.29 -25.87 6.02
C ARG A 17 14.67 -26.72 4.91
N VAL A 18 15.46 -27.10 3.92
CA VAL A 18 15.04 -27.90 2.78
C VAL A 18 15.64 -29.28 2.96
N GLU A 19 14.77 -30.25 3.24
CA GLU A 19 15.15 -31.61 3.63
C GLU A 19 16.18 -31.59 4.80
N ASP A 20 17.08 -32.58 4.83
CA ASP A 20 18.09 -32.66 5.88
C ASP A 20 19.40 -31.94 5.56
N THR A 21 19.64 -31.59 4.30
CA THR A 21 20.98 -31.21 3.82
C THR A 21 21.14 -29.74 3.43
N LYS A 22 20.04 -28.98 3.29
CA LYS A 22 20.06 -27.62 2.76
C LYS A 22 19.31 -26.64 3.67
N LEU A 23 19.84 -25.43 3.79
CA LEU A 23 19.19 -24.30 4.46
C LEU A 23 19.21 -23.10 3.52
N VAL A 24 18.04 -22.54 3.27
CA VAL A 24 17.84 -21.37 2.42
C VAL A 24 17.41 -20.21 3.32
N ALA A 25 18.08 -19.07 3.22
CA ALA A 25 17.81 -17.89 4.03
C ALA A 25 17.64 -16.64 3.17
N LEU A 26 16.70 -15.77 3.51
CA LEU A 26 16.45 -14.49 2.86
C LEU A 26 16.94 -13.35 3.74
N VAL A 27 17.72 -12.45 3.15
CA VAL A 27 18.33 -11.34 3.87
C VAL A 27 18.15 -10.04 3.10
N ARG A 28 17.96 -8.93 3.81
CA ARG A 28 17.85 -7.58 3.24
C ARG A 28 18.61 -6.57 4.09
N SER A 29 18.82 -5.35 3.58
CA SER A 29 19.58 -4.30 4.28
C SER A 29 18.82 -2.98 4.27
N ALA A 30 18.74 -2.32 5.42
CA ALA A 30 18.12 -0.99 5.57
C ALA A 30 18.90 0.14 4.85
N LEU A 31 20.10 -0.15 4.34
CA LEU A 31 20.90 0.77 3.54
C LEU A 31 20.54 0.77 2.05
N VAL A 32 19.71 -0.16 1.58
CA VAL A 32 19.30 -0.21 0.18
C VAL A 32 18.61 1.08 -0.24
N ARG A 33 18.95 1.60 -1.41
CA ARG A 33 18.26 2.73 -2.03
C ARG A 33 17.97 2.39 -3.48
N VAL A 34 16.75 2.68 -3.91
CA VAL A 34 16.26 2.46 -5.27
C VAL A 34 15.79 3.79 -5.84
N LYS A 35 15.94 3.97 -7.15
CA LYS A 35 15.41 5.12 -7.88
C LYS A 35 14.64 4.66 -9.11
N PHE A 36 13.62 5.43 -9.44
CA PHE A 36 12.89 5.33 -10.69
C PHE A 36 13.26 6.52 -11.58
N GLN A 37 13.71 6.29 -12.80
CA GLN A 37 14.04 7.36 -13.74
C GLN A 37 12.75 7.81 -14.44
N ASP A 38 12.13 8.88 -13.95
CA ASP A 38 10.84 9.40 -14.42
C ASP A 38 10.93 10.38 -15.60
N SER A 39 12.12 10.89 -15.90
CA SER A 39 12.38 11.84 -16.99
C SER A 39 13.53 11.37 -17.89
N SER A 40 13.41 11.59 -19.21
CA SER A 40 14.41 11.22 -20.22
C SER A 40 15.52 12.26 -20.39
N SER A 41 15.63 13.26 -19.52
CA SER A 41 16.49 14.44 -19.72
C SER A 41 17.99 14.22 -19.49
N GLN A 42 18.45 12.98 -19.28
CA GLN A 42 19.87 12.64 -19.43
C GLN A 42 20.12 11.97 -20.79
N GLN A 43 19.86 12.73 -21.85
CA GLN A 43 20.50 12.50 -23.14
C GLN A 43 21.91 13.09 -23.07
N GLY A 44 22.76 12.48 -22.25
CA GLY A 44 24.20 12.65 -22.38
C GLY A 44 24.61 12.14 -23.76
N THR A 45 25.56 12.83 -24.40
CA THR A 45 26.10 12.57 -25.74
C THR A 45 26.89 11.26 -25.86
N GLU A 46 26.48 10.23 -25.14
CA GLU A 46 26.97 8.87 -25.29
C GLU A 46 25.77 8.00 -25.62
N SER A 47 25.93 7.17 -26.65
CA SER A 47 24.97 6.21 -27.18
C SER A 47 24.45 5.25 -26.10
N ASN A 48 23.55 5.72 -25.24
CA ASN A 48 22.88 4.91 -24.22
C ASN A 48 21.64 4.28 -24.86
N GLY A 49 21.78 2.98 -25.13
CA GLY A 49 20.85 2.18 -25.93
C GLY A 49 19.41 2.19 -25.42
N GLN A 50 18.48 1.98 -26.35
CA GLN A 50 17.02 1.97 -26.17
C GLN A 50 16.47 0.91 -25.19
N ASP A 51 17.31 0.20 -24.42
CA ASP A 51 16.93 -0.96 -23.59
C ASP A 51 17.22 -0.80 -22.08
N GLN A 52 17.49 0.43 -21.62
CA GLN A 52 17.78 0.69 -20.20
C GLN A 52 16.56 0.43 -19.29
N ASN A 53 16.82 -0.13 -18.11
CA ASN A 53 15.81 -0.30 -17.08
C ASN A 53 15.59 1.03 -16.36
N ALA A 54 14.35 1.51 -16.28
CA ALA A 54 14.02 2.73 -15.55
C ALA A 54 14.15 2.57 -14.02
N LEU A 55 14.19 1.33 -13.51
CA LEU A 55 14.49 1.03 -12.11
C LEU A 55 15.97 0.67 -11.93
N SER A 56 16.63 1.32 -10.97
CA SER A 56 18.02 1.04 -10.61
C SER A 56 18.29 1.24 -9.13
N PHE A 57 19.31 0.56 -8.61
CA PHE A 57 19.82 0.83 -7.27
C PHE A 57 20.61 2.14 -7.26
N ASP A 58 20.38 2.98 -6.26
CA ASP A 58 21.10 4.23 -6.04
C ASP A 58 22.26 3.99 -5.06
N THR A 59 23.39 3.53 -5.59
CA THR A 59 24.61 3.26 -4.82
C THR A 59 25.13 4.52 -4.12
N THR A 60 25.00 5.68 -4.74
CA THR A 60 25.38 6.97 -4.15
C THR A 60 24.54 7.29 -2.92
N LYS A 61 23.21 7.16 -3.00
CA LYS A 61 22.31 7.37 -1.84
C LYS A 61 22.52 6.33 -0.75
N SER A 62 22.82 5.09 -1.12
CA SER A 62 23.11 4.01 -0.16
C SER A 62 24.39 4.32 0.63
N GLN A 63 25.43 4.81 -0.04
CA GLN A 63 26.67 5.28 0.60
C GLN A 63 26.44 6.52 1.47
N GLN A 64 25.62 7.47 1.03
CA GLN A 64 25.24 8.63 1.86
C GLN A 64 24.54 8.18 3.14
N ALA A 65 23.63 7.20 3.07
CA ALA A 65 22.95 6.65 4.24
C ALA A 65 23.92 5.93 5.19
N LEU A 66 24.89 5.18 4.67
CA LEU A 66 25.95 4.55 5.48
C LEU A 66 26.79 5.60 6.22
N GLN A 67 27.21 6.67 5.53
CA GLN A 67 27.98 7.77 6.12
C GLN A 67 27.19 8.51 7.20
N GLN A 68 25.91 8.78 6.96
CA GLN A 68 25.01 9.42 7.94
C GLN A 68 24.77 8.54 9.17
N ALA A 69 24.81 7.21 9.00
CA ALA A 69 24.71 6.27 10.10
C ALA A 69 25.96 6.25 11.01
N GLY A 70 27.00 7.04 10.71
CA GLY A 70 28.19 7.17 11.58
C GLY A 70 29.15 5.98 11.51
N ASP A 71 28.97 5.07 10.55
CA ASP A 71 29.90 3.97 10.30
C ASP A 71 31.11 4.52 9.52
N GLN A 72 32.08 5.08 10.25
CA GLN A 72 33.35 5.55 9.70
C GLN A 72 34.38 4.41 9.51
N SER A 73 33.97 3.14 9.58
CA SER A 73 34.87 2.01 9.33
C SER A 73 35.17 1.84 7.83
N GLY A 74 35.85 2.83 7.24
CA GLY A 74 36.30 2.72 5.85
C GLY A 74 36.55 4.04 5.11
N THR A 75 37.21 5.04 5.70
CA THR A 75 37.98 5.99 4.88
C THR A 75 39.19 5.28 4.28
N SER A 76 38.94 4.36 3.37
CA SER A 76 39.89 3.98 2.34
C SER A 76 39.21 4.36 1.03
N SER A 77 39.93 5.09 0.20
CA SER A 77 39.53 5.57 -1.13
C SER A 77 39.15 4.45 -2.13
N ASN A 78 38.98 3.20 -1.66
CA ASN A 78 38.72 1.99 -2.43
C ASN A 78 37.58 1.11 -1.86
N SER A 79 36.67 1.61 -1.01
CA SER A 79 35.48 0.85 -0.63
C SER A 79 34.61 0.60 -1.86
N THR A 80 34.46 -0.66 -2.28
CA THR A 80 33.58 -1.03 -3.40
C THR A 80 32.17 -0.51 -3.15
N GLN A 81 31.61 0.24 -4.11
CA GLN A 81 30.24 0.73 -4.01
C GLN A 81 29.28 -0.48 -4.03
N GLU A 82 28.72 -0.82 -2.87
CA GLU A 82 27.68 -1.84 -2.73
C GLU A 82 26.29 -1.20 -2.89
N ASP A 83 25.36 -1.90 -3.53
CA ASP A 83 23.97 -1.45 -3.66
C ASP A 83 23.05 -1.97 -2.56
N PHE A 84 23.58 -2.80 -1.66
CA PHE A 84 22.86 -3.38 -0.52
C PHE A 84 21.57 -4.12 -0.90
N ALA A 85 21.52 -4.67 -2.12
CA ALA A 85 20.39 -5.48 -2.59
C ALA A 85 20.12 -6.66 -1.65
N SER A 86 18.88 -7.13 -1.62
CA SER A 86 18.51 -8.34 -0.89
C SER A 86 19.12 -9.59 -1.55
N TYR A 87 19.41 -10.61 -0.74
CA TYR A 87 20.00 -11.86 -1.20
C TYR A 87 19.23 -13.07 -0.65
N ILE A 88 19.17 -14.11 -1.46
CA ILE A 88 18.94 -15.47 -0.98
C ILE A 88 20.31 -16.11 -0.72
N LEU A 89 20.47 -16.72 0.44
CA LEU A 89 21.68 -17.41 0.87
C LEU A 89 21.40 -18.91 0.89
N ILE A 90 22.29 -19.70 0.31
CA ILE A 90 22.23 -21.15 0.32
C ILE A 90 23.36 -21.68 1.19
N PHE A 91 22.99 -22.53 2.14
CA PHE A 91 23.89 -23.24 3.03
C PHE A 91 23.70 -24.74 2.90
N LYS A 92 24.81 -25.47 3.06
CA LYS A 92 24.83 -26.93 3.13
C LYS A 92 25.13 -27.39 4.54
N ALA A 93 24.47 -28.47 4.93
CA ALA A 93 24.70 -29.10 6.22
C ALA A 93 26.13 -29.66 6.32
N ALA A 94 26.72 -29.50 7.49
CA ALA A 94 28.03 -30.02 7.85
C ALA A 94 27.94 -30.75 9.22
N PRO A 95 28.93 -31.61 9.56
CA PRO A 95 28.90 -32.38 10.80
C PRO A 95 28.69 -31.51 12.04
N LYS A 96 28.20 -32.13 13.11
CA LYS A 96 27.90 -31.47 14.40
C LYS A 96 26.81 -30.38 14.29
N ALA A 97 25.82 -30.61 13.42
CA ALA A 97 24.71 -29.68 13.17
C ALA A 97 25.18 -28.26 12.80
N THR A 98 26.23 -28.18 11.95
CA THR A 98 26.78 -26.92 11.47
C THR A 98 26.36 -26.65 10.02
N TRP A 99 26.50 -25.41 9.58
CA TRP A 99 26.13 -24.97 8.23
C TRP A 99 27.32 -24.30 7.55
N VAL A 100 27.60 -24.68 6.31
CA VAL A 100 28.64 -24.07 5.48
C VAL A 100 27.96 -23.25 4.39
N PHE A 101 28.37 -21.99 4.24
CA PHE A 101 27.87 -21.12 3.18
C PHE A 101 28.33 -21.63 1.81
N GLU A 102 27.40 -21.77 0.88
CA GLU A 102 27.71 -22.21 -0.49
C GLU A 102 27.70 -21.03 -1.46
N ARG A 103 26.59 -20.27 -1.50
CA ARG A 103 26.41 -19.16 -2.44
C ARG A 103 25.32 -18.18 -2.02
N LYS A 104 25.30 -17.03 -2.69
CA LYS A 104 24.22 -16.04 -2.59
C LYS A 104 23.67 -15.69 -3.97
N ILE A 105 22.37 -15.44 -4.05
CA ILE A 105 21.64 -15.07 -5.26
C ILE A 105 21.03 -13.69 -5.03
N LYS A 106 21.38 -12.74 -5.88
CA LYS A 106 20.90 -11.36 -5.77
C LYS A 106 19.46 -11.24 -6.25
N LEU A 107 18.63 -10.55 -5.49
CA LEU A 107 17.27 -10.19 -5.89
C LEU A 107 17.31 -8.86 -6.65
N ALA A 108 17.45 -8.93 -7.97
CA ALA A 108 17.49 -7.76 -8.84
C ALA A 108 16.09 -7.14 -9.01
N LEU A 109 16.06 -5.83 -9.26
CA LEU A 109 14.85 -5.07 -9.54
C LEU A 109 14.09 -5.64 -10.76
N PRO A 110 12.76 -5.53 -10.80
CA PRO A 110 12.00 -5.87 -12.00
C PRO A 110 12.42 -4.98 -13.17
N TYR A 111 12.19 -5.47 -14.38
CA TYR A 111 12.47 -4.72 -15.60
C TYR A 111 11.27 -3.87 -16.00
N VAL A 112 11.54 -2.61 -16.32
CA VAL A 112 10.62 -1.70 -17.00
C VAL A 112 11.45 -0.85 -17.97
N LYS A 113 11.15 -0.93 -19.26
CA LYS A 113 11.87 -0.17 -20.29
C LYS A 113 11.67 1.32 -20.06
N GLN A 114 12.76 2.07 -19.98
CA GLN A 114 12.69 3.53 -19.95
C GLN A 114 12.28 4.04 -21.33
N GLU A 115 11.18 4.81 -21.40
CA GLU A 115 10.71 5.40 -22.65
C GLU A 115 11.15 6.87 -22.77
N SER A 116 11.49 7.29 -23.99
CA SER A 116 11.81 8.69 -24.30
C SER A 116 10.54 9.53 -24.33
N GLN A 117 10.56 10.72 -23.70
CA GLN A 117 9.46 11.67 -23.83
C GLN A 117 9.23 12.02 -25.31
N GLY A 118 8.01 11.77 -25.82
CA GLY A 118 7.61 12.13 -27.18
C GLY A 118 7.88 11.07 -28.26
N SER A 119 8.38 9.88 -27.92
CA SER A 119 8.28 8.77 -28.85
C SER A 119 6.87 8.19 -28.78
N ASP A 120 6.09 8.36 -29.85
CA ASP A 120 4.92 7.53 -30.19
C ASP A 120 5.35 6.08 -30.51
N ASP A 121 6.38 5.59 -29.82
CA ASP A 121 6.73 4.18 -29.79
C ASP A 121 5.68 3.54 -28.88
N GLN A 122 4.45 3.45 -29.41
CA GLN A 122 3.53 2.42 -29.01
C GLN A 122 4.34 1.13 -29.05
N GLY A 123 4.73 0.62 -27.88
CA GLY A 123 5.63 -0.52 -27.75
C GLY A 123 5.25 -1.54 -28.81
N SER A 124 6.20 -1.82 -29.70
CA SER A 124 5.96 -2.39 -31.03
C SER A 124 4.71 -3.29 -31.03
N ASN A 125 3.66 -2.82 -31.71
CA ASN A 125 2.31 -3.42 -31.85
C ASN A 125 1.15 -2.85 -30.99
N GLY A 126 1.19 -1.57 -30.55
CA GLY A 126 0.04 -1.00 -29.82
C GLY A 126 -0.16 -1.57 -28.41
N LYS A 127 0.92 -2.11 -27.81
CA LYS A 127 0.90 -2.64 -26.44
C LYS A 127 1.05 -1.51 -25.42
N GLY A 128 0.27 -1.56 -24.34
CA GLY A 128 0.33 -0.56 -23.28
C GLY A 128 1.68 -0.53 -22.55
N SER A 129 1.97 0.62 -21.95
CA SER A 129 3.22 0.95 -21.27
C SER A 129 3.07 0.94 -19.74
N LEU A 130 3.74 -0.02 -19.10
CA LEU A 130 3.91 -0.01 -17.65
C LEU A 130 4.69 1.24 -17.19
N TYR A 131 5.69 1.69 -17.96
CA TYR A 131 6.50 2.86 -17.64
C TYR A 131 5.65 4.12 -17.47
N LYS A 132 4.74 4.40 -18.42
CA LYS A 132 3.77 5.52 -18.33
C LYS A 132 2.91 5.41 -17.07
N THR A 133 2.48 4.21 -16.70
CA THR A 133 1.72 4.00 -15.45
C THR A 133 2.53 4.33 -14.22
N LEU A 134 3.80 3.91 -14.17
CA LEU A 134 4.68 4.14 -13.02
C LEU A 134 5.07 5.61 -12.83
N GLN A 135 5.08 6.43 -13.90
CA GLN A 135 5.34 7.88 -13.81
C GLN A 135 4.29 8.63 -12.99
N ASP A 136 3.04 8.19 -13.06
CA ASP A 136 1.90 8.82 -12.36
C ASP A 136 1.33 7.96 -11.24
N LEU A 137 1.91 6.79 -10.98
CA LEU A 137 1.45 5.90 -9.93
C LEU A 137 1.55 6.56 -8.56
N LEU A 138 0.42 6.64 -7.86
CA LEU A 138 0.34 7.01 -6.45
C LEU A 138 0.22 5.76 -5.57
N VAL A 139 0.95 5.73 -4.45
CA VAL A 139 0.84 4.67 -3.44
C VAL A 139 0.56 5.28 -2.07
N GLU A 140 -0.47 4.77 -1.40
CA GLU A 140 -0.84 5.16 -0.03
C GLU A 140 0.27 4.79 0.96
N GLN A 141 0.49 5.62 1.98
CA GLN A 141 1.35 5.24 3.11
C GLN A 141 0.83 3.96 3.80
N PRO A 142 1.70 3.08 4.31
CA PRO A 142 1.30 1.82 4.95
C PRO A 142 0.30 2.02 6.10
N VAL A 143 -0.74 1.18 6.18
CA VAL A 143 -1.69 1.17 7.30
C VAL A 143 -0.99 0.57 8.52
N THR A 144 -0.83 1.35 9.59
CA THR A 144 -0.15 0.90 10.80
C THR A 144 -1.16 0.25 11.76
N PRO A 145 -0.70 -0.56 12.74
CA PRO A 145 -1.55 -1.06 13.80
C PRO A 145 -2.25 0.03 14.64
N TYR A 146 -1.80 1.28 14.52
CA TYR A 146 -2.34 2.43 15.24
C TYR A 146 -3.24 3.32 14.38
N THR A 147 -3.38 3.04 13.07
CA THR A 147 -4.26 3.80 12.18
C THR A 147 -5.71 3.66 12.64
N PRO A 148 -6.38 4.75 13.08
CA PRO A 148 -7.77 4.68 13.49
C PRO A 148 -8.69 4.59 12.27
N ASN A 149 -9.93 4.12 12.46
CA ASN A 149 -10.93 4.07 11.38
C ASN A 149 -11.17 5.45 10.74
N ALA A 150 -11.22 6.52 11.55
CA ALA A 150 -11.32 7.89 11.03
C ALA A 150 -10.05 8.31 10.25
N GLY A 151 -8.89 7.77 10.60
CA GLY A 151 -7.66 7.92 9.83
C GLY A 151 -7.75 7.27 8.44
N LEU A 152 -8.57 6.22 8.27
CA LEU A 152 -8.87 5.62 6.97
C LEU A 152 -10.00 6.32 6.21
N ALA A 153 -10.93 6.99 6.89
CA ALA A 153 -12.09 7.63 6.25
C ALA A 153 -11.69 8.86 5.42
N ARG A 154 -12.10 8.93 4.16
CA ARG A 154 -11.88 10.09 3.27
C ARG A 154 -13.23 10.71 2.91
N VAL A 155 -13.23 12.03 2.69
CA VAL A 155 -14.44 12.72 2.21
C VAL A 155 -14.92 12.08 0.90
N ASN A 156 -16.23 11.82 0.83
CA ASN A 156 -16.85 11.25 -0.36
C ASN A 156 -16.54 12.07 -1.62
N GLY A 157 -16.38 11.35 -2.72
CA GLY A 157 -16.33 11.92 -4.04
C GLY A 157 -17.66 12.50 -4.48
N VAL A 158 -17.68 13.08 -5.67
CA VAL A 158 -18.93 13.58 -6.29
C VAL A 158 -19.87 12.42 -6.63
N ALA A 159 -21.17 12.69 -6.63
CA ALA A 159 -22.19 11.75 -7.10
C ALA A 159 -22.17 11.59 -8.62
N GLN A 160 -22.65 10.45 -9.13
CA GLN A 160 -22.57 10.14 -10.57
C GLN A 160 -23.44 11.04 -11.44
N ASP A 161 -24.59 11.50 -10.94
CA ASP A 161 -25.43 12.48 -11.65
C ASP A 161 -24.68 13.78 -11.96
N LYS A 162 -23.90 14.29 -11.00
CA LYS A 162 -23.04 15.47 -11.16
C LYS A 162 -21.89 15.23 -12.15
N VAL A 163 -21.32 14.03 -12.16
CA VAL A 163 -20.27 13.70 -13.15
C VAL A 163 -20.82 13.72 -14.57
N HIS A 164 -22.02 13.17 -14.77
CA HIS A 164 -22.62 13.06 -16.10
C HIS A 164 -23.47 14.28 -16.50
N GLY A 165 -23.58 15.30 -15.63
CA GLY A 165 -24.30 16.55 -15.90
C GLY A 165 -25.83 16.40 -15.85
N LEU A 166 -26.34 15.52 -14.98
CA LEU A 166 -27.74 15.15 -14.81
C LEU A 166 -28.25 15.44 -13.38
N GLU A 167 -27.78 16.51 -12.74
CA GLU A 167 -27.97 16.77 -11.31
C GLU A 167 -29.44 16.89 -10.86
N GLN A 168 -30.35 17.24 -11.78
CA GLN A 168 -31.79 17.25 -11.49
C GLN A 168 -32.37 15.85 -11.65
N THR A 169 -33.13 15.38 -10.67
CA THR A 169 -33.77 14.04 -10.70
C THR A 169 -34.63 13.82 -11.95
N THR A 170 -35.33 14.86 -12.42
CA THR A 170 -36.11 14.82 -13.66
C THR A 170 -35.22 14.62 -14.90
N GLN A 171 -34.05 15.25 -14.94
CA GLN A 171 -33.06 15.07 -16.01
C GLN A 171 -32.47 13.66 -15.98
N TRP A 172 -32.09 13.15 -14.79
CA TRP A 172 -31.62 11.77 -14.65
C TRP A 172 -32.65 10.78 -15.22
N ASN A 173 -33.89 10.85 -14.74
CA ASN A 173 -34.96 9.93 -15.15
C ASN A 173 -35.26 9.98 -16.66
N GLN A 174 -35.03 11.11 -17.33
CA GLN A 174 -35.33 11.29 -18.75
C GLN A 174 -34.12 11.06 -19.68
N GLN A 175 -32.90 11.28 -19.19
CA GLN A 175 -31.69 11.38 -20.03
C GLN A 175 -30.60 10.35 -19.66
N ALA A 176 -30.70 9.64 -18.54
CA ALA A 176 -29.70 8.64 -18.14
C ALA A 176 -29.49 7.56 -19.21
N SER A 177 -30.57 7.10 -19.88
CA SER A 177 -30.46 6.14 -20.98
C SER A 177 -29.64 6.67 -22.16
N GLN A 178 -29.73 7.98 -22.46
CA GLN A 178 -28.91 8.62 -23.51
C GLN A 178 -27.43 8.74 -23.13
N LYS A 179 -27.10 8.52 -21.85
CA LYS A 179 -25.74 8.49 -21.30
C LYS A 179 -25.25 7.06 -21.02
N ASN A 180 -25.94 6.02 -21.49
CA ASN A 180 -25.66 4.60 -21.21
C ASN A 180 -25.73 4.27 -19.71
N LEU A 181 -26.71 4.86 -19.03
CA LEU A 181 -27.06 4.62 -17.63
C LEU A 181 -28.54 4.19 -17.53
N THR A 182 -29.02 3.44 -18.52
CA THR A 182 -30.41 2.95 -18.59
C THR A 182 -30.80 2.19 -17.32
N ASN A 183 -31.97 2.51 -16.77
CA ASN A 183 -32.52 1.91 -15.56
C ASN A 183 -31.64 1.98 -14.30
N ASN A 184 -30.58 2.79 -14.28
CA ASN A 184 -29.76 2.95 -13.08
C ASN A 184 -30.54 3.73 -12.00
N PRO A 185 -30.82 3.11 -10.83
CA PRO A 185 -31.71 3.70 -9.83
C PRO A 185 -31.02 4.72 -8.91
N ALA A 186 -29.71 4.97 -9.10
CA ALA A 186 -28.86 5.53 -8.06
C ALA A 186 -28.13 6.83 -8.47
N PRO A 187 -28.83 7.91 -8.84
CA PRO A 187 -28.18 9.16 -9.28
C PRO A 187 -27.14 9.69 -8.28
N LYS A 188 -27.37 9.47 -6.98
CA LYS A 188 -26.52 9.96 -5.89
C LYS A 188 -25.38 9.02 -5.48
N ALA A 189 -25.26 7.85 -6.11
CA ALA A 189 -24.17 6.92 -5.84
C ALA A 189 -22.79 7.59 -6.02
N VAL A 190 -21.96 7.45 -4.99
CA VAL A 190 -20.67 8.14 -4.88
C VAL A 190 -19.65 7.54 -5.85
N THR A 191 -18.95 8.40 -6.60
CA THR A 191 -17.98 7.98 -7.63
C THR A 191 -16.58 7.70 -7.11
N GLY A 192 -16.30 7.97 -5.82
CA GLY A 192 -15.00 7.73 -5.20
C GLY A 192 -14.77 8.51 -3.92
N PHE A 193 -13.54 9.00 -3.73
CA PHE A 193 -13.14 9.75 -2.53
C PHE A 193 -12.11 10.83 -2.86
N LYS A 194 -12.16 11.95 -2.14
CA LYS A 194 -11.26 13.10 -2.37
C LYS A 194 -9.83 12.80 -1.91
N LEU A 195 -8.86 13.39 -2.61
CA LEU A 195 -7.41 13.21 -2.39
C LEU A 195 -6.71 14.50 -1.93
N ASP A 196 -7.46 15.56 -1.60
CA ASP A 196 -6.94 16.84 -1.11
C ASP A 196 -6.52 16.77 0.38
N LYS A 197 -7.10 15.84 1.14
CA LYS A 197 -6.83 15.59 2.56
C LYS A 197 -6.56 14.11 2.83
N GLY A 198 -6.26 13.81 4.08
CA GLY A 198 -6.08 12.47 4.60
C GLY A 198 -4.65 11.95 4.46
N ARG A 199 -4.52 10.64 4.68
CA ARG A 199 -3.22 9.93 4.65
C ARG A 199 -2.51 10.14 3.31
N ALA A 200 -1.19 10.18 3.36
CA ALA A 200 -0.34 10.50 2.23
C ALA A 200 -0.47 9.48 1.08
N TYR A 201 -0.66 10.00 -0.12
CA TYR A 201 -0.42 9.30 -1.38
C TYR A 201 0.81 9.90 -2.04
N ARG A 202 1.76 9.06 -2.47
CA ARG A 202 3.08 9.51 -2.94
C ARG A 202 3.48 8.80 -4.22
N LYS A 203 4.17 9.51 -5.12
CA LYS A 203 4.82 8.93 -6.29
C LYS A 203 6.04 8.09 -5.90
N LEU A 204 6.53 7.25 -6.82
CA LEU A 204 7.64 6.32 -6.59
C LEU A 204 8.92 6.97 -6.03
N ASN A 205 9.29 8.16 -6.52
CA ASN A 205 10.47 8.90 -6.08
C ASN A 205 10.23 9.82 -4.87
N GLU A 206 8.99 9.95 -4.42
CA GLU A 206 8.63 10.73 -3.25
C GLU A 206 8.73 9.88 -1.97
N ALA A 207 8.64 10.50 -0.80
CA ALA A 207 8.70 9.81 0.49
C ALA A 207 7.37 9.93 1.25
N TRP A 208 6.98 8.84 1.92
CA TRP A 208 5.90 8.89 2.90
C TRP A 208 6.34 9.61 4.17
N PRO A 209 5.42 10.31 4.86
CA PRO A 209 5.69 10.82 6.21
C PRO A 209 5.64 9.70 7.25
N VAL A 210 6.35 9.88 8.37
CA VAL A 210 6.17 9.06 9.60
C VAL A 210 4.87 9.36 10.35
N TYR A 211 4.21 10.46 9.97
CA TYR A 211 2.97 10.93 10.58
C TYR A 211 1.75 10.42 9.82
N GLU A 212 0.67 10.13 10.52
CA GLU A 212 -0.63 9.86 9.91
C GLU A 212 -1.76 10.62 10.63
N PRO A 213 -2.80 11.09 9.93
CA PRO A 213 -3.89 11.83 10.56
C PRO A 213 -4.78 10.92 11.42
N LEU A 214 -5.31 11.47 12.51
CA LEU A 214 -6.35 10.84 13.33
C LEU A 214 -7.70 10.80 12.61
N ASP A 215 -7.99 11.80 11.79
CA ASP A 215 -9.21 11.91 10.98
C ASP A 215 -8.86 12.43 9.57
N SER A 216 -8.87 11.52 8.59
CA SER A 216 -8.51 11.83 7.21
C SER A 216 -9.57 12.66 6.46
N THR A 217 -10.74 12.90 7.06
CA THR A 217 -11.74 13.82 6.51
C THR A 217 -11.40 15.29 6.82
N LYS A 218 -10.51 15.53 7.79
CA LYS A 218 -10.17 16.87 8.30
C LYS A 218 -8.70 17.23 8.12
N ASP A 219 -7.81 16.31 8.48
CA ASP A 219 -6.37 16.53 8.54
C ASP A 219 -5.62 15.79 7.43
N GLY A 220 -4.32 16.05 7.30
CA GLY A 220 -3.49 15.50 6.24
C GLY A 220 -3.63 16.23 4.90
N LYS A 221 -2.83 15.79 3.92
CA LYS A 221 -2.70 16.43 2.61
C LYS A 221 -2.89 15.47 1.44
N GLY A 222 -3.29 14.22 1.70
CA GLY A 222 -3.56 13.25 0.63
C GLY A 222 -2.40 13.15 -0.36
N LYS A 223 -2.68 13.42 -1.65
CA LYS A 223 -1.68 13.44 -2.72
C LYS A 223 -0.87 14.74 -2.85
N ASP A 224 -1.25 15.81 -2.15
CA ASP A 224 -0.61 17.12 -2.22
C ASP A 224 0.70 17.14 -1.40
N LYS A 225 1.77 16.65 -2.04
CA LYS A 225 3.12 16.67 -1.49
C LYS A 225 3.62 18.10 -1.23
N ASP A 226 3.31 19.05 -2.10
CA ASP A 226 3.85 20.41 -1.98
C ASP A 226 3.22 21.11 -0.79
N GLY A 227 1.89 21.02 -0.61
CA GLY A 227 1.22 21.50 0.59
C GLY A 227 1.71 20.83 1.87
N TRP A 228 2.10 19.55 1.80
CA TRP A 228 2.75 18.85 2.91
C TRP A 228 4.12 19.44 3.25
N ILE A 229 4.99 19.64 2.26
CA ILE A 229 6.35 20.18 2.46
C ILE A 229 6.28 21.63 2.97
N THR A 230 5.40 22.45 2.41
CA THR A 230 5.30 23.87 2.73
C THR A 230 4.72 24.12 4.13
N SER A 231 3.79 23.28 4.62
CA SER A 231 3.09 23.54 5.88
C SER A 231 2.69 22.29 6.68
N GLY A 232 2.25 21.22 6.02
CA GLY A 232 1.75 20.03 6.73
C GLY A 232 2.78 19.34 7.62
N ALA A 233 4.05 19.29 7.19
CA ALA A 233 5.11 18.62 7.92
C ALA A 233 5.45 19.33 9.24
N SER A 234 5.49 20.67 9.26
CA SER A 234 5.77 21.43 10.47
C SER A 234 4.60 21.38 11.46
N GLU A 235 3.36 21.41 10.96
CA GLU A 235 2.15 21.22 11.77
C GLU A 235 2.15 19.83 12.44
N ALA A 236 2.34 18.76 11.66
CA ALA A 236 2.34 17.40 12.17
C ALA A 236 3.48 17.15 13.18
N LYS A 237 4.66 17.74 12.95
CA LYS A 237 5.79 17.66 13.90
C LYS A 237 5.51 18.39 15.21
N GLY A 238 4.84 19.53 15.15
CA GLY A 238 4.43 20.30 16.33
C GLY A 238 3.36 19.58 17.15
N ASP A 239 2.41 18.91 16.47
CA ASP A 239 1.34 18.15 17.09
C ASP A 239 1.82 16.79 17.63
N ALA A 240 2.59 16.03 16.87
CA ALA A 240 2.95 14.63 17.17
C ALA A 240 4.48 14.40 17.17
N PRO A 241 5.25 15.00 18.09
CA PRO A 241 6.70 14.85 18.12
C PRO A 241 7.12 13.40 18.43
N LEU A 242 8.27 12.99 17.89
CA LEU A 242 8.91 11.72 18.27
C LEU A 242 9.40 11.81 19.73
N VAL A 243 9.13 10.78 20.54
CA VAL A 243 9.52 10.77 21.97
C VAL A 243 11.05 10.89 22.10
N SER A 244 11.52 11.94 22.76
CA SER A 244 12.92 12.05 23.20
C SER A 244 13.05 11.49 24.62
N SER A 245 14.19 10.88 24.93
CA SER A 245 14.48 10.23 26.23
C SER A 245 14.45 11.17 27.45
N THR A 246 14.20 12.46 27.26
CA THR A 246 14.16 13.50 28.31
C THR A 246 12.76 13.82 28.82
N GLU A 247 11.69 13.46 28.10
CA GLU A 247 10.31 13.73 28.52
C GLU A 247 9.48 12.46 28.38
N SER A 248 9.19 11.81 29.50
CA SER A 248 8.21 10.72 29.55
C SER A 248 6.82 11.28 29.29
N GLN A 249 6.46 11.47 28.02
CA GLN A 249 5.09 11.67 27.56
C GLN A 249 4.65 10.39 26.85
N MET A 250 4.60 9.27 27.57
CA MET A 250 3.71 8.18 27.18
C MET A 250 2.33 8.49 27.74
N ALA A 251 1.32 8.40 26.88
CA ALA A 251 -0.03 8.11 27.33
C ALA A 251 0.05 6.86 28.22
N ALA A 252 -0.17 7.03 29.53
CA ALA A 252 -0.20 5.91 30.44
C ALA A 252 -1.43 5.08 30.11
N VAL A 253 -1.21 3.86 29.62
CA VAL A 253 -2.21 2.79 29.62
C VAL A 253 -2.32 2.31 31.06
N THR A 254 -3.25 2.88 31.84
CA THR A 254 -3.56 2.38 33.18
C THR A 254 -4.50 1.20 33.06
N ASP A 255 -3.95 -0.01 33.27
CA ASP A 255 -4.72 -1.22 33.50
C ASP A 255 -5.37 -1.09 34.89
N SER A 256 -6.65 -0.76 34.93
CA SER A 256 -7.42 -0.74 36.19
C SER A 256 -7.86 -2.17 36.50
N GLN A 257 -6.90 -3.03 36.84
CA GLN A 257 -7.22 -4.30 37.50
C GLN A 257 -7.46 -4.06 38.99
N GLN A 258 -8.74 -4.05 39.34
CA GLN A 258 -9.18 -4.20 40.72
C GLN A 258 -8.71 -5.57 41.23
N SER A 259 -7.93 -5.55 42.30
CA SER A 259 -7.26 -6.73 42.85
C SER A 259 -8.27 -7.80 43.28
N GLY A 260 -8.17 -9.00 42.71
CA GLY A 260 -8.82 -10.21 43.20
C GLY A 260 -7.95 -11.40 42.85
N HIS A 261 -7.34 -12.01 43.86
CA HIS A 261 -6.51 -13.20 43.71
C HIS A 261 -7.32 -14.35 43.10
N ASN A 262 -6.79 -15.00 42.06
CA ASN A 262 -6.61 -16.45 42.02
C ASN A 262 -5.88 -16.92 40.74
N SER A 263 -5.15 -18.00 40.94
CA SER A 263 -4.19 -18.72 40.12
C SER A 263 -4.67 -19.24 38.76
N GLY A 264 -3.74 -19.29 37.79
CA GLY A 264 -3.66 -20.35 36.78
C GLY A 264 -4.18 -20.00 35.38
N LEU A 265 -3.26 -19.92 34.41
CA LEU A 265 -3.47 -20.10 32.96
C LEU A 265 -4.77 -19.52 32.36
N VAL A 266 -4.79 -18.21 32.04
CA VAL A 266 -5.83 -17.62 31.17
C VAL A 266 -5.22 -16.65 30.15
N SER A 267 -5.10 -17.19 28.94
CA SER A 267 -5.30 -16.61 27.60
C SER A 267 -4.92 -15.16 27.29
N LEU A 268 -4.04 -15.06 26.29
CA LEU A 268 -3.69 -13.94 25.40
C LEU A 268 -4.88 -13.34 24.59
N ALA A 269 -6.13 -13.62 24.96
CA ALA A 269 -7.33 -13.45 24.12
C ALA A 269 -8.29 -12.33 24.55
N GLN A 270 -7.96 -11.55 25.58
CA GLN A 270 -8.80 -10.44 26.04
C GLN A 270 -7.97 -9.17 26.27
N ARG A 271 -7.65 -8.45 25.19
CA ARG A 271 -7.32 -7.03 25.27
C ARG A 271 -8.17 -6.28 24.23
N SER A 272 -9.41 -5.99 24.60
CA SER A 272 -10.16 -4.91 23.95
C SER A 272 -9.65 -3.60 24.55
N THR A 273 -8.83 -2.85 23.82
CA THR A 273 -8.37 -1.53 24.26
C THR A 273 -9.34 -0.47 23.78
N THR A 274 -10.16 0.05 24.68
CA THR A 274 -10.83 1.34 24.50
C THR A 274 -9.77 2.42 24.73
N VAL A 275 -9.47 3.23 23.71
CA VAL A 275 -8.58 4.39 23.86
C VAL A 275 -9.37 5.49 24.57
N ALA A 276 -9.19 5.63 25.88
CA ALA A 276 -9.60 6.81 26.62
C ALA A 276 -8.38 7.73 26.77
N VAL A 277 -8.43 8.91 26.15
CA VAL A 277 -7.46 9.98 26.40
C VAL A 277 -7.73 10.51 27.81
N GLN A 278 -6.99 10.04 28.81
CA GLN A 278 -7.02 10.69 30.12
C GLN A 278 -6.23 11.99 30.06
N LYS A 279 -6.93 13.10 30.34
CA LYS A 279 -6.31 14.39 30.66
C LYS A 279 -5.49 14.21 31.93
N SER A 280 -4.18 14.34 31.83
CA SER A 280 -3.31 14.49 32.99
C SER A 280 -3.51 15.91 33.54
N ASP A 281 -4.40 16.08 34.52
CA ASP A 281 -4.46 17.31 35.31
C ASP A 281 -3.23 17.36 36.22
N SER A 282 -2.09 17.82 35.70
CA SER A 282 -0.96 18.19 36.54
C SER A 282 -1.19 19.60 37.09
N SER A 283 -1.83 19.66 38.26
CA SER A 283 -1.88 20.86 39.09
C SER A 283 -0.46 21.21 39.56
N GLY A 284 0.06 22.36 39.12
CA GLY A 284 1.15 23.06 39.80
C GLY A 284 2.38 23.34 38.96
N SER A 285 2.34 24.41 38.16
CA SER A 285 3.36 25.47 38.18
C SER A 285 2.92 26.63 37.29
N GLN A 286 2.82 27.83 37.85
CA GLN A 286 2.58 29.05 37.09
C GLN A 286 3.81 29.37 36.24
N GLY A 287 3.76 28.98 34.97
CA GLY A 287 4.68 29.40 33.91
C GLY A 287 3.88 29.64 32.65
N GLN A 288 3.93 30.85 32.13
CA GLN A 288 3.17 31.32 30.98
C GLN A 288 3.68 30.64 29.69
N GLY A 289 3.09 29.50 29.35
CA GLY A 289 3.29 28.73 28.13
C GLY A 289 2.11 27.76 27.98
N THR A 290 1.47 27.76 26.82
CA THR A 290 0.24 27.00 26.52
C THR A 290 0.35 25.54 26.97
N THR A 291 -0.63 25.04 27.73
CA THR A 291 -0.79 23.59 27.99
C THR A 291 -0.74 22.81 26.67
N ASP A 292 0.26 21.95 26.52
CA ASP A 292 0.61 21.21 25.29
C ASP A 292 -0.53 20.28 24.81
N ASN A 293 -1.40 20.79 23.92
CA ASN A 293 -2.38 19.99 23.17
C ASN A 293 -1.69 19.19 22.05
N LYS A 294 -0.89 18.18 22.41
CA LYS A 294 -0.23 17.27 21.45
C LYS A 294 -1.16 16.13 21.02
N PHE A 295 -0.86 15.52 19.88
CA PHE A 295 -1.56 14.37 19.28
C PHE A 295 -3.07 14.62 19.11
N GLN A 296 -3.45 15.80 18.66
CA GLN A 296 -4.85 16.16 18.41
C GLN A 296 -5.25 15.98 16.94
N LYS A 297 -4.28 15.98 16.02
CA LYS A 297 -4.50 15.87 14.58
C LYS A 297 -3.76 14.70 13.96
N TYR A 298 -2.55 14.41 14.44
CA TYR A 298 -1.64 13.42 13.87
C TYR A 298 -1.16 12.42 14.93
N LEU A 299 -0.77 11.25 14.43
CA LEU A 299 -0.03 10.22 15.14
C LEU A 299 1.38 10.14 14.56
N ASN A 300 2.38 10.00 15.42
CA ASN A 300 3.72 9.60 14.99
C ASN A 300 3.82 8.07 15.04
N THR A 301 4.10 7.45 13.90
CA THR A 301 4.07 5.99 13.77
C THR A 301 5.41 5.41 13.30
N ALA A 302 6.51 6.15 13.52
CA ALA A 302 7.86 5.73 13.14
C ALA A 302 8.21 4.30 13.60
N GLN A 303 7.97 3.95 14.87
CA GLN A 303 8.25 2.61 15.39
C GLN A 303 7.36 1.54 14.76
N ALA A 304 6.11 1.87 14.47
CA ALA A 304 5.16 0.95 13.84
C ALA A 304 5.60 0.62 12.41
N LEU A 305 5.96 1.66 11.63
CA LEU A 305 6.50 1.54 10.28
C LEU A 305 7.78 0.69 10.27
N HIS A 306 8.71 0.94 11.19
CA HIS A 306 9.93 0.14 11.32
C HIS A 306 9.64 -1.34 11.58
N GLN A 307 8.70 -1.67 12.50
CA GLN A 307 8.29 -3.05 12.76
C GLN A 307 7.60 -3.72 11.56
N MET A 308 6.96 -2.96 10.68
CA MET A 308 6.40 -3.46 9.42
C MET A 308 7.47 -3.68 8.33
N GLY A 309 8.74 -3.38 8.61
CA GLY A 309 9.84 -3.48 7.65
C GLY A 309 9.98 -2.29 6.73
N VAL A 310 9.35 -1.14 7.04
CA VAL A 310 9.65 0.14 6.38
C VAL A 310 10.97 0.66 6.95
N ILE A 311 11.87 1.14 6.09
CA ILE A 311 13.15 1.71 6.53
C ILE A 311 12.87 3.04 7.21
N VAL A 312 13.19 3.14 8.50
CA VAL A 312 13.05 4.34 9.32
C VAL A 312 14.43 4.70 9.87
N PRO A 313 15.19 5.58 9.17
CA PRO A 313 16.64 5.72 9.37
C PRO A 313 17.08 5.98 10.81
N SER A 314 16.29 6.71 11.61
CA SER A 314 16.62 7.01 13.00
C SER A 314 16.51 5.80 13.95
N LEU A 315 15.72 4.80 13.56
CA LEU A 315 15.42 3.61 14.36
C LEU A 315 16.26 2.38 13.97
N GLU A 316 16.90 2.38 12.79
CA GLU A 316 17.71 1.24 12.37
C GLU A 316 18.90 0.98 13.30
N THR A 317 19.19 -0.28 13.60
CA THR A 317 20.31 -0.67 14.48
C THR A 317 21.14 -1.80 13.86
N TRP A 318 22.46 -1.67 13.87
CA TRP A 318 23.40 -2.75 13.56
C TRP A 318 24.74 -2.56 14.28
N PRO A 319 25.55 -3.62 14.45
CA PRO A 319 26.87 -3.49 15.06
C PRO A 319 27.74 -2.47 14.31
N GLY A 320 28.27 -1.48 15.03
CA GLY A 320 29.09 -0.39 14.45
C GLY A 320 28.34 0.93 14.23
N LYS A 321 27.00 0.92 14.20
CA LYS A 321 26.19 2.15 14.17
C LYS A 321 26.14 2.78 15.58
N PRO A 322 26.50 4.06 15.77
CA PRO A 322 26.28 4.75 17.03
C PRO A 322 24.80 4.74 17.39
N SER A 323 24.46 4.38 18.64
CA SER A 323 23.07 4.43 19.12
C SER A 323 22.55 5.87 19.02
N THR A 324 21.39 6.05 18.40
CA THR A 324 20.67 7.33 18.31
C THR A 324 20.00 7.72 19.64
N GLY A 325 20.20 6.95 20.73
CA GLY A 325 19.64 7.25 22.05
C GLY A 325 18.14 6.97 22.17
N ILE A 326 17.52 6.36 21.15
CA ILE A 326 16.11 5.95 21.15
C ILE A 326 16.04 4.49 21.63
N ALA A 327 15.54 4.28 22.84
CA ALA A 327 15.47 2.96 23.46
C ALA A 327 14.32 2.13 22.87
N THR A 328 14.63 1.08 22.11
CA THR A 328 13.72 -0.04 21.86
C THR A 328 13.85 -1.04 23.02
N ARG A 329 12.75 -1.28 23.76
CA ARG A 329 12.71 -2.41 24.70
C ARG A 329 12.62 -3.71 23.88
N ALA A 330 13.75 -4.38 23.68
CA ALA A 330 13.76 -5.81 23.42
C ALA A 330 13.38 -6.55 24.72
N GLY A 331 12.53 -7.57 24.63
CA GLY A 331 12.21 -8.44 25.75
C GLY A 331 13.44 -9.21 26.19
N GLY A 332 14.12 -8.70 27.21
CA GLY A 332 15.33 -9.29 27.80
C GLY A 332 16.21 -8.19 28.37
N GLY A 333 16.18 -8.05 29.69
CA GLY A 333 16.80 -6.92 30.39
C GLY A 333 18.28 -6.74 30.09
N VAL A 334 18.64 -5.56 29.58
CA VAL A 334 20.01 -5.01 29.60
C VAL A 334 19.92 -3.51 29.86
N SER A 335 20.75 -3.03 30.79
CA SER A 335 20.89 -1.63 31.21
C SER A 335 21.49 -0.77 30.10
N VAL A 336 20.88 0.40 29.83
CA VAL A 336 21.28 1.35 28.79
C VAL A 336 22.03 2.53 29.41
N GLN A 337 23.21 2.84 28.87
CA GLN A 337 23.95 4.07 29.16
C GLN A 337 23.53 5.13 28.15
N ALA A 338 22.87 6.19 28.63
CA ALA A 338 22.33 7.26 27.81
C ALA A 338 23.47 8.10 27.18
N ALA A 339 23.51 8.18 25.86
CA ALA A 339 24.31 9.15 25.14
C ALA A 339 23.38 10.23 24.56
N THR A 340 23.56 11.47 25.01
CA THR A 340 22.84 12.66 24.58
C THR A 340 23.34 13.10 23.20
N ARG A 341 22.51 12.97 22.17
CA ARG A 341 22.59 13.83 20.99
C ARG A 341 21.21 14.42 20.70
N GLN A 342 21.07 15.72 20.95
CA GLN A 342 20.04 16.56 20.37
C GLN A 342 20.22 16.57 18.84
N SER A 343 19.36 15.87 18.09
CA SER A 343 19.19 16.19 16.66
C SER A 343 18.10 17.24 16.53
N SER A 344 18.52 18.51 16.55
CA SER A 344 17.64 19.68 16.59
C SER A 344 17.18 20.19 15.21
N SER A 345 17.28 19.45 14.10
CA SER A 345 17.08 20.13 12.79
C SER A 345 16.57 19.40 11.54
N THR A 346 16.15 18.12 11.54
CA THR A 346 15.57 17.55 10.30
C THR A 346 14.24 16.87 10.54
N ASN A 347 13.27 17.10 9.66
CA ASN A 347 12.15 16.16 9.50
C ASN A 347 12.75 14.77 9.24
N GLU A 348 12.22 13.74 9.86
CA GLU A 348 12.64 12.38 9.53
C GLU A 348 12.08 12.01 8.16
N ASP A 349 12.89 12.24 7.13
CA ASP A 349 12.53 11.90 5.76
C ASP A 349 12.84 10.42 5.54
N LEU A 350 11.78 9.64 5.35
CA LEU A 350 11.89 8.24 4.97
C LEU A 350 12.51 8.12 3.56
N PRO A 351 13.21 7.02 3.24
CA PRO A 351 13.53 6.69 1.86
C PRO A 351 12.30 6.69 0.96
N ASN A 352 12.51 6.93 -0.33
CA ASN A 352 11.43 7.04 -1.31
C ASN A 352 10.56 5.76 -1.38
N VAL A 353 9.34 5.90 -1.86
CA VAL A 353 8.34 4.82 -1.96
C VAL A 353 8.93 3.60 -2.67
N ILE A 354 9.64 3.78 -3.79
CA ILE A 354 10.20 2.64 -4.53
C ILE A 354 11.27 1.86 -3.74
N THR A 355 12.05 2.54 -2.89
CA THR A 355 12.96 1.88 -1.94
C THR A 355 12.18 1.06 -0.91
N GLN A 356 11.10 1.64 -0.35
CA GLN A 356 10.28 0.94 0.64
C GLN A 356 9.58 -0.28 0.03
N LEU A 357 9.05 -0.16 -1.18
CA LEU A 357 8.44 -1.27 -1.93
C LEU A 357 9.48 -2.38 -2.18
N TYR A 358 10.72 -2.05 -2.55
CA TYR A 358 11.77 -3.05 -2.68
C TYR A 358 12.08 -3.75 -1.35
N HIS A 359 12.33 -2.99 -0.29
CA HIS A 359 12.71 -3.54 1.00
C HIS A 359 11.61 -4.43 1.61
N THR A 360 10.34 -4.04 1.45
CA THR A 360 9.18 -4.82 1.96
C THR A 360 8.77 -5.96 1.04
N SER A 361 9.13 -5.93 -0.24
CA SER A 361 8.88 -7.03 -1.19
C SER A 361 9.77 -8.27 -0.96
N THR A 362 10.86 -8.14 -0.20
CA THR A 362 11.80 -9.23 0.10
C THR A 362 11.58 -9.78 1.51
N SER A 363 10.37 -10.29 1.77
CA SER A 363 9.93 -10.66 3.14
C SER A 363 9.73 -12.15 3.39
N GLN A 364 9.32 -12.94 2.41
CA GLN A 364 8.96 -14.34 2.59
C GLN A 364 9.56 -15.18 1.46
N LEU A 365 10.05 -16.40 1.76
CA LEU A 365 10.63 -17.30 0.76
C LEU A 365 10.03 -18.70 0.80
N ALA A 366 9.98 -19.34 -0.36
CA ALA A 366 9.81 -20.80 -0.47
C ALA A 366 10.80 -21.40 -1.46
N TYR A 367 11.16 -22.66 -1.24
CA TYR A 367 12.06 -23.43 -2.10
C TYR A 367 11.30 -24.61 -2.70
N LEU A 368 11.39 -24.77 -4.02
CA LEU A 368 10.76 -25.86 -4.77
C LEU A 368 11.68 -26.30 -5.91
N ASN A 369 12.24 -27.51 -5.82
CA ASN A 369 12.95 -28.19 -6.91
C ASN A 369 14.00 -27.34 -7.65
N GLY A 370 14.84 -26.63 -6.88
CA GLY A 370 15.88 -25.75 -7.43
C GLY A 370 15.40 -24.36 -7.82
N GLN A 371 14.10 -24.07 -7.71
CA GLN A 371 13.56 -22.73 -7.79
C GLN A 371 13.30 -22.16 -6.40
N ILE A 372 13.49 -20.85 -6.26
CA ILE A 372 13.26 -20.12 -5.02
C ILE A 372 12.32 -18.98 -5.33
N VAL A 373 11.19 -18.95 -4.64
CA VAL A 373 10.17 -17.93 -4.80
C VAL A 373 10.25 -16.97 -3.63
N VAL A 374 10.27 -15.66 -3.92
CA VAL A 374 10.28 -14.61 -2.88
C VAL A 374 9.11 -13.67 -3.10
N MET A 375 8.34 -13.41 -2.05
CA MET A 375 7.21 -12.49 -2.06
C MET A 375 7.27 -11.49 -0.89
N GLY A 376 6.44 -10.46 -0.99
CA GLY A 376 6.38 -9.38 0.00
C GLY A 376 5.69 -9.76 1.31
N SER A 377 5.54 -8.74 2.16
CA SER A 377 4.87 -8.86 3.45
C SER A 377 3.33 -8.81 3.34
N ASN A 378 2.65 -9.03 4.46
CA ASN A 378 1.21 -8.80 4.62
C ASN A 378 0.86 -7.37 5.05
N ALA A 379 1.85 -6.52 5.33
CA ALA A 379 1.67 -5.20 5.94
C ALA A 379 1.81 -4.04 4.92
N VAL A 380 2.57 -4.26 3.84
CA VAL A 380 2.81 -3.28 2.77
C VAL A 380 2.57 -3.95 1.43
N PRO A 381 1.81 -3.33 0.50
CA PRO A 381 1.52 -3.94 -0.79
C PRO A 381 2.79 -4.18 -1.61
N SER A 382 2.91 -5.40 -2.17
CA SER A 382 4.00 -5.76 -3.07
C SER A 382 3.54 -5.67 -4.53
N LEU A 383 4.36 -5.05 -5.40
CA LEU A 383 4.06 -4.87 -6.83
C LEU A 383 4.69 -5.96 -7.72
N TRP A 384 5.58 -6.76 -7.15
CA TRP A 384 6.30 -7.83 -7.83
C TRP A 384 6.64 -8.97 -6.88
N TYR A 385 7.09 -10.08 -7.46
CA TYR A 385 7.62 -11.26 -6.76
C TYR A 385 8.81 -11.82 -7.55
N TRP A 386 9.63 -12.68 -6.95
CA TRP A 386 10.74 -13.34 -7.63
C TRP A 386 10.46 -14.82 -7.80
N VAL A 387 10.92 -15.38 -8.93
CA VAL A 387 11.13 -16.81 -9.14
C VAL A 387 12.56 -16.95 -9.67
N VAL A 388 13.47 -17.50 -8.88
CA VAL A 388 14.90 -17.60 -9.23
C VAL A 388 15.39 -19.03 -9.20
N ASP A 389 16.22 -19.39 -10.16
CA ASP A 389 16.91 -20.69 -10.17
C ASP A 389 18.11 -20.63 -9.22
N GLU A 390 18.26 -21.65 -8.36
CA GLU A 390 19.31 -21.75 -7.33
C GLU A 390 20.75 -21.64 -7.89
N ARG A 391 20.93 -21.94 -9.18
CA ARG A 391 22.21 -21.92 -9.88
C ARG A 391 22.61 -20.53 -10.38
N THR A 392 21.67 -19.58 -10.38
CA THR A 392 21.90 -18.20 -10.86
C THR A 392 22.60 -17.34 -9.81
N THR A 393 23.27 -16.28 -10.24
CA THR A 393 23.89 -15.29 -9.34
C THR A 393 22.97 -14.12 -9.03
N SER A 394 21.93 -13.91 -9.85
CA SER A 394 20.97 -12.82 -9.77
C SER A 394 19.69 -13.19 -10.52
N GLY A 395 18.53 -12.77 -10.04
CA GLY A 395 17.25 -12.92 -10.73
C GLY A 395 16.39 -11.67 -10.63
N ARG A 396 15.73 -11.29 -11.72
CA ARG A 396 14.81 -10.14 -11.76
C ARG A 396 13.44 -10.53 -11.22
N ALA A 397 12.75 -9.57 -10.63
CA ALA A 397 11.36 -9.77 -10.22
C ALA A 397 10.40 -9.75 -11.41
N THR A 398 9.25 -10.40 -11.23
CA THR A 398 8.10 -10.42 -12.13
C THR A 398 7.01 -9.50 -11.57
N TRP A 399 6.45 -8.63 -12.41
CA TRP A 399 5.37 -7.73 -12.01
C TRP A 399 4.06 -8.48 -11.81
N TRP A 400 3.33 -8.15 -10.73
CA TRP A 400 1.96 -8.64 -10.53
C TRP A 400 1.00 -8.15 -11.61
N ALA A 401 1.19 -6.93 -12.11
CA ALA A 401 0.42 -6.35 -13.22
C ALA A 401 0.52 -7.13 -14.55
N HIS A 402 1.49 -8.04 -14.67
CA HIS A 402 1.66 -8.96 -15.81
C HIS A 402 1.31 -10.42 -15.48
N THR A 403 0.87 -10.69 -14.26
CA THR A 403 0.49 -12.03 -13.81
C THR A 403 -1.02 -12.11 -13.69
N GLU A 404 -1.69 -12.57 -14.74
CA GLU A 404 -3.13 -12.78 -14.72
C GLU A 404 -3.50 -13.97 -13.84
N LEU A 405 -4.30 -13.71 -12.80
CA LEU A 405 -4.85 -14.73 -11.92
C LEU A 405 -6.28 -15.08 -12.34
N ASN A 406 -6.67 -16.31 -12.05
CA ASN A 406 -8.07 -16.71 -12.11
C ASN A 406 -8.79 -16.20 -10.84
N TRP A 407 -9.80 -15.36 -11.03
CA TRP A 407 -10.60 -14.76 -9.95
C TRP A 407 -11.81 -15.61 -9.53
N GLY A 408 -11.98 -16.79 -10.12
CA GLY A 408 -13.16 -17.65 -10.00
C GLY A 408 -13.97 -17.64 -11.29
N THR A 409 -14.46 -16.47 -11.69
CA THR A 409 -15.16 -16.24 -12.97
C THR A 409 -14.61 -15.03 -13.73
N ASP A 410 -14.89 -14.97 -15.03
CA ASP A 410 -14.52 -13.80 -15.86
C ASP A 410 -15.17 -12.50 -15.37
N LYS A 411 -16.38 -12.57 -14.80
CA LYS A 411 -17.04 -11.38 -14.24
C LYS A 411 -16.31 -10.86 -13.02
N GLN A 412 -15.83 -11.76 -12.15
CA GLN A 412 -15.02 -11.38 -11.00
C GLN A 412 -13.71 -10.70 -11.43
N LYS A 413 -13.06 -11.21 -12.49
CA LYS A 413 -11.90 -10.53 -13.11
C LYS A 413 -12.28 -9.13 -13.62
N GLN A 414 -13.39 -9.02 -14.36
CA GLN A 414 -13.87 -7.75 -14.89
C GLN A 414 -14.18 -6.74 -13.79
N PHE A 415 -14.77 -7.14 -12.66
CA PHE A 415 -15.01 -6.25 -11.52
C PHE A 415 -13.73 -5.58 -11.01
N VAL A 416 -12.65 -6.36 -10.89
CA VAL A 416 -11.35 -5.85 -10.47
C VAL A 416 -10.79 -4.91 -11.55
N GLU A 417 -10.71 -5.38 -12.80
CA GLU A 417 -10.07 -4.65 -13.89
C GLU A 417 -10.82 -3.39 -14.32
N ASN A 418 -12.15 -3.37 -14.17
CA ASN A 418 -12.97 -2.23 -14.52
C ASN A 418 -12.78 -1.02 -13.61
N GLN A 419 -12.37 -1.24 -12.35
CA GLN A 419 -12.02 -0.17 -11.42
C GLN A 419 -10.56 0.27 -11.51
N LEU A 420 -9.66 -0.50 -12.16
CA LEU A 420 -8.24 -0.13 -12.29
C LEU A 420 -8.00 1.19 -13.04
N GLY A 421 -8.98 1.64 -13.82
CA GLY A 421 -8.98 2.96 -14.43
C GLY A 421 -9.90 3.08 -15.64
N PHE A 422 -9.88 4.26 -16.27
CA PHE A 422 -10.67 4.53 -17.46
C PHE A 422 -9.96 4.00 -18.71
N LYS A 423 -10.73 3.44 -19.65
CA LYS A 423 -10.25 3.06 -20.98
C LYS A 423 -11.27 3.48 -22.02
N ASP A 424 -10.81 4.17 -23.05
CA ASP A 424 -11.60 4.55 -24.22
C ASP A 424 -10.66 4.68 -25.42
N ASP A 425 -11.05 4.10 -26.56
CA ASP A 425 -10.18 4.02 -27.74
C ASP A 425 -9.93 5.40 -28.39
N SER A 426 -10.74 6.41 -28.04
CA SER A 426 -10.54 7.80 -28.48
C SER A 426 -9.51 8.57 -27.66
N ASN A 427 -8.98 8.00 -26.56
CA ASN A 427 -8.09 8.69 -25.63
C ASN A 427 -6.70 8.04 -25.53
N SER A 428 -5.67 8.76 -25.99
CA SER A 428 -4.27 8.35 -25.96
C SER A 428 -3.47 8.87 -24.75
N SER A 429 -4.08 9.66 -23.88
CA SER A 429 -3.43 10.34 -22.74
C SER A 429 -3.56 9.58 -21.40
N LEU A 430 -4.21 8.41 -21.40
CA LEU A 430 -4.48 7.64 -20.20
C LEU A 430 -3.23 6.87 -19.73
N THR A 431 -2.91 6.95 -18.44
CA THR A 431 -1.72 6.30 -17.85
C THR A 431 -2.10 5.31 -16.75
N ASN A 432 -3.31 4.76 -16.78
CA ASN A 432 -3.79 3.81 -15.77
C ASN A 432 -3.62 2.33 -16.20
N PHE A 433 -3.67 1.40 -15.25
CA PHE A 433 -3.44 -0.02 -15.52
C PHE A 433 -4.40 -0.58 -16.58
N LYS A 434 -5.69 -0.21 -16.53
CA LYS A 434 -6.70 -0.70 -17.48
C LYS A 434 -6.41 -0.22 -18.90
N SER A 435 -6.12 1.07 -19.10
CA SER A 435 -5.80 1.61 -20.42
C SER A 435 -4.50 1.03 -20.99
N GLN A 436 -3.57 0.63 -20.13
CA GLN A 436 -2.32 -0.01 -20.54
C GLN A 436 -2.43 -1.54 -20.69
N GLY A 437 -3.62 -2.13 -20.57
CA GLY A 437 -3.82 -3.58 -20.72
C GLY A 437 -3.14 -4.41 -19.64
N LEU A 438 -3.07 -3.87 -18.43
CA LEU A 438 -2.46 -4.49 -17.25
C LEU A 438 -3.54 -4.93 -16.25
N THR A 439 -3.26 -5.97 -15.49
CA THR A 439 -4.17 -6.52 -14.46
C THR A 439 -3.84 -6.00 -13.06
N GLN A 440 -4.43 -6.60 -12.02
CA GLN A 440 -4.24 -6.22 -10.62
C GLN A 440 -2.74 -6.08 -10.26
N PRO A 441 -2.29 -4.89 -9.82
CA PRO A 441 -0.87 -4.57 -9.75
C PRO A 441 -0.22 -4.90 -8.41
N ALA A 442 -0.98 -5.11 -7.33
CA ALA A 442 -0.42 -5.25 -6.00
C ALA A 442 -1.23 -6.14 -5.06
N TYR A 443 -0.51 -6.81 -4.15
CA TYR A 443 -1.07 -7.73 -3.18
C TYR A 443 -0.41 -7.59 -1.81
N LEU A 444 -1.20 -7.78 -0.76
CA LEU A 444 -0.76 -7.94 0.64
C LEU A 444 -0.64 -9.45 0.90
N ILE A 445 0.59 -9.97 0.87
CA ILE A 445 0.87 -11.40 0.82
C ILE A 445 0.77 -12.01 2.21
N ALA A 446 -0.21 -12.87 2.43
CA ALA A 446 -0.40 -13.55 3.71
C ALA A 446 0.69 -14.60 3.95
N GLY A 447 1.07 -15.33 2.91
CA GLY A 447 2.14 -16.31 2.96
C GLY A 447 2.27 -17.15 1.70
N LEU A 448 3.39 -17.86 1.60
CA LEU A 448 3.64 -18.90 0.61
C LEU A 448 4.29 -20.13 1.26
N ASP A 449 3.97 -21.30 0.74
CA ASP A 449 4.56 -22.56 1.15
C ASP A 449 4.56 -23.58 0.00
N VAL A 450 5.20 -24.72 0.21
CA VAL A 450 5.33 -25.79 -0.80
C VAL A 450 4.76 -27.09 -0.27
N VAL A 451 3.91 -27.72 -1.07
CA VAL A 451 3.31 -29.04 -0.79
C VAL A 451 3.20 -29.84 -2.08
N GLN A 452 3.61 -31.10 -2.05
CA GLN A 452 3.53 -32.04 -3.19
C GLN A 452 4.02 -31.43 -4.53
N ASP A 453 5.24 -30.88 -4.53
CA ASP A 453 5.86 -30.23 -5.69
C ASP A 453 5.11 -29.00 -6.26
N HIS A 454 4.19 -28.42 -5.49
CA HIS A 454 3.45 -27.21 -5.88
C HIS A 454 3.69 -26.09 -4.87
N LEU A 455 3.80 -24.87 -5.38
CA LEU A 455 3.74 -23.66 -4.58
C LEU A 455 2.28 -23.31 -4.29
N VAL A 456 1.97 -23.06 -3.02
CA VAL A 456 0.71 -22.49 -2.56
C VAL A 456 0.97 -21.10 -2.02
N PHE A 457 0.17 -20.11 -2.40
CA PHE A 457 0.22 -18.77 -1.82
C PHE A 457 -1.18 -18.25 -1.54
N ALA A 458 -1.29 -17.34 -0.57
CA ALA A 458 -2.51 -16.62 -0.27
C ALA A 458 -2.19 -15.14 -0.06
N ALA A 459 -3.10 -14.27 -0.52
CA ALA A 459 -2.94 -12.83 -0.40
C ALA A 459 -4.29 -12.12 -0.42
N PHE A 460 -4.34 -10.94 0.19
CA PHE A 460 -5.38 -9.98 -0.13
C PHE A 460 -4.99 -9.18 -1.36
N LYS A 461 -5.93 -9.00 -2.30
CA LYS A 461 -5.80 -7.95 -3.32
C LYS A 461 -5.67 -6.61 -2.61
N ALA A 462 -4.64 -5.83 -2.93
CA ALA A 462 -4.58 -4.43 -2.50
C ALA A 462 -5.55 -3.58 -3.35
N GLY A 463 -6.19 -2.59 -2.73
CA GLY A 463 -7.06 -1.66 -3.45
C GLY A 463 -6.29 -0.96 -4.55
N ALA A 464 -6.82 -0.95 -5.78
CA ALA A 464 -6.16 -0.35 -6.93
C ALA A 464 -7.22 0.26 -7.83
N VAL A 465 -7.15 1.57 -8.05
CA VAL A 465 -8.19 2.35 -8.72
C VAL A 465 -7.62 3.48 -9.57
N GLY A 466 -8.44 4.06 -10.45
CA GLY A 466 -8.08 5.26 -11.19
C GLY A 466 -8.16 6.53 -10.32
N TYR A 467 -7.42 7.58 -10.67
CA TYR A 467 -7.62 8.93 -10.12
C TYR A 467 -7.48 10.01 -11.20
N ASP A 468 -8.17 11.13 -11.02
CA ASP A 468 -8.18 12.22 -11.99
C ASP A 468 -6.98 13.16 -11.80
N MET A 469 -6.19 13.33 -12.86
CA MET A 469 -5.03 14.24 -12.91
C MET A 469 -5.36 15.58 -13.58
N THR A 470 -6.63 15.85 -13.89
CA THR A 470 -7.02 17.11 -14.50
C THR A 470 -6.58 18.31 -13.66
N THR A 471 -6.05 19.33 -14.33
CA THR A 471 -5.76 20.62 -13.73
C THR A 471 -6.95 21.57 -13.79
N ASP A 472 -7.97 21.25 -14.60
CA ASP A 472 -9.18 22.06 -14.77
C ASP A 472 -9.98 22.12 -13.46
N SER A 473 -10.06 23.33 -12.88
CA SER A 473 -10.80 23.58 -11.65
C SER A 473 -12.30 23.29 -11.75
N ASN A 474 -12.86 23.23 -12.96
CA ASN A 474 -14.29 22.99 -13.19
C ASN A 474 -14.63 21.51 -13.39
N ALA A 475 -13.63 20.62 -13.49
CA ALA A 475 -13.87 19.20 -13.65
C ALA A 475 -14.47 18.60 -12.37
N SER A 476 -15.63 17.95 -12.50
CA SER A 476 -16.38 17.35 -11.38
C SER A 476 -15.53 16.40 -10.52
N THR A 477 -14.64 15.65 -11.15
CA THR A 477 -13.80 14.60 -10.55
C THR A 477 -12.40 15.05 -10.19
N LYS A 478 -12.08 16.35 -10.29
CA LYS A 478 -10.76 16.87 -9.92
C LYS A 478 -10.39 16.47 -8.49
N ASP A 479 -9.10 16.11 -8.33
CA ASP A 479 -8.47 15.74 -7.06
C ASP A 479 -9.22 14.59 -6.34
N GLN A 480 -9.70 13.62 -7.11
CA GLN A 480 -10.49 12.49 -6.60
C GLN A 480 -10.01 11.16 -7.19
N ALA A 481 -10.02 10.11 -6.36
CA ALA A 481 -9.97 8.73 -6.82
C ALA A 481 -11.35 8.30 -7.35
N LEU A 482 -11.37 7.35 -8.29
CA LEU A 482 -12.58 6.85 -8.95
C LEU A 482 -12.80 5.39 -8.55
N ALA A 483 -13.65 5.18 -7.55
CA ALA A 483 -13.85 3.90 -6.87
C ALA A 483 -15.29 3.79 -6.35
N TRP A 484 -15.89 2.60 -6.40
CA TRP A 484 -17.29 2.41 -6.00
C TRP A 484 -17.54 1.02 -5.42
N SER A 485 -18.66 0.88 -4.70
CA SER A 485 -19.11 -0.40 -4.16
C SER A 485 -19.64 -1.32 -5.28
N THR A 486 -19.20 -2.58 -5.26
CA THR A 486 -19.56 -3.64 -6.21
C THR A 486 -20.32 -4.78 -5.55
N THR A 487 -21.00 -4.47 -4.43
CA THR A 487 -21.84 -5.44 -3.73
C THR A 487 -23.02 -5.80 -4.64
N ALA A 488 -23.25 -7.11 -4.80
CA ALA A 488 -24.33 -7.66 -5.62
C ALA A 488 -25.71 -7.12 -5.20
N GLY A 489 -26.58 -6.83 -6.17
CA GLY A 489 -27.91 -6.25 -5.91
C GLY A 489 -28.80 -7.14 -5.04
N LEU A 490 -29.76 -6.55 -4.32
CA LEU A 490 -30.70 -7.28 -3.45
C LEU A 490 -31.57 -8.28 -4.23
N ASP A 491 -31.78 -8.03 -5.52
CA ASP A 491 -32.55 -8.85 -6.45
C ASP A 491 -31.72 -9.95 -7.14
N SER A 492 -30.50 -10.19 -6.67
CA SER A 492 -29.64 -11.26 -7.17
C SER A 492 -30.31 -12.62 -6.99
N ALA A 493 -30.17 -13.50 -7.98
CA ALA A 493 -30.66 -14.86 -7.86
C ALA A 493 -29.85 -15.65 -6.81
N GLY A 494 -30.48 -16.62 -6.15
CA GLY A 494 -29.81 -17.47 -5.17
C GLY A 494 -28.70 -18.32 -5.78
N GLY A 495 -27.69 -18.64 -4.97
CA GLY A 495 -26.53 -19.46 -5.35
C GLY A 495 -25.26 -18.64 -5.57
N TYR A 496 -24.10 -19.18 -5.18
CA TYR A 496 -22.82 -18.45 -5.16
C TYR A 496 -22.47 -17.83 -6.51
N ASN A 497 -22.54 -18.61 -7.60
CA ASN A 497 -22.21 -18.12 -8.95
C ASN A 497 -23.09 -16.94 -9.37
N ASN A 498 -24.40 -17.01 -9.08
CA ASN A 498 -25.33 -15.93 -9.42
C ASN A 498 -25.05 -14.63 -8.63
N LEU A 499 -24.55 -14.75 -7.40
CA LEU A 499 -24.16 -13.60 -6.58
C LEU A 499 -22.88 -12.95 -7.10
N VAL A 500 -21.84 -13.74 -7.41
CA VAL A 500 -20.55 -13.21 -7.84
C VAL A 500 -20.51 -12.76 -9.31
N GLU A 501 -21.48 -13.21 -10.12
CA GLU A 501 -21.67 -12.75 -11.50
C GLU A 501 -22.75 -11.68 -11.67
N ASN A 502 -23.38 -11.22 -10.58
CA ASN A 502 -24.33 -10.12 -10.62
C ASN A 502 -23.67 -8.86 -11.24
N THR A 503 -24.43 -8.06 -11.99
CA THR A 503 -23.86 -6.91 -12.74
C THR A 503 -23.86 -5.59 -11.96
N ALA A 504 -24.39 -5.56 -10.73
CA ALA A 504 -24.41 -4.37 -9.90
C ALA A 504 -22.98 -3.86 -9.66
N GLY A 505 -22.68 -2.66 -10.14
CA GLY A 505 -21.37 -2.06 -9.95
C GLY A 505 -20.31 -2.52 -10.96
N LEU A 506 -20.66 -3.27 -12.01
CA LEU A 506 -19.64 -3.87 -12.89
C LEU A 506 -18.78 -2.83 -13.62
N ASN A 507 -19.39 -1.75 -14.11
CA ASN A 507 -18.71 -0.74 -14.91
C ASN A 507 -18.69 0.65 -14.25
N GLY A 508 -19.41 0.85 -13.15
CA GLY A 508 -19.58 2.14 -12.48
C GLY A 508 -20.47 2.06 -11.25
N PRO A 509 -20.65 3.16 -10.51
CA PRO A 509 -21.40 3.19 -9.25
C PRO A 509 -22.90 2.89 -9.41
N ILE A 510 -23.47 2.23 -8.40
CA ILE A 510 -24.90 1.91 -8.33
C ILE A 510 -25.43 1.74 -6.89
N ASN A 511 -24.54 1.40 -5.95
CA ASN A 511 -24.91 1.27 -4.54
C ASN A 511 -24.92 2.65 -3.86
N ASP A 512 -25.91 2.85 -3.00
CA ASP A 512 -26.24 4.10 -2.32
C ASP A 512 -27.24 3.76 -1.18
N LEU A 513 -27.66 4.75 -0.39
CA LEU A 513 -28.73 4.60 0.59
C LEU A 513 -30.10 4.56 -0.12
N PHE A 514 -30.73 3.37 -0.11
CA PHE A 514 -32.10 3.16 -0.57
C PHE A 514 -33.05 2.98 0.62
N THR A 515 -34.04 3.85 0.73
CA THR A 515 -35.16 3.69 1.68
C THR A 515 -36.27 2.87 1.01
N LEU A 516 -36.43 1.63 1.46
CA LEU A 516 -37.34 0.64 0.90
C LEU A 516 -38.43 0.36 1.93
N LEU A 517 -39.65 0.83 1.67
CA LEU A 517 -40.76 0.75 2.63
C LEU A 517 -40.39 1.45 3.95
N ASP A 518 -40.22 0.67 5.03
CA ASP A 518 -39.87 1.10 6.38
C ASP A 518 -38.44 0.72 6.80
N THR A 519 -37.67 0.10 5.89
CA THR A 519 -36.26 -0.26 6.09
C THR A 519 -35.34 0.50 5.14
N PHE A 520 -34.02 0.39 5.34
CA PHE A 520 -33.02 0.93 4.44
C PHE A 520 -32.00 -0.14 4.06
N ALA A 521 -31.45 0.01 2.86
CA ALA A 521 -30.34 -0.80 2.38
C ALA A 521 -29.31 0.10 1.70
N TYR A 522 -28.03 -0.25 1.81
CA TYR A 522 -26.94 0.43 1.09
C TYR A 522 -26.64 -0.21 -0.27
N VAL A 523 -27.48 -1.15 -0.71
CA VAL A 523 -27.28 -1.97 -1.90
C VAL A 523 -28.47 -1.76 -2.83
N THR A 524 -28.20 -1.67 -4.12
CA THR A 524 -29.24 -1.45 -5.13
C THR A 524 -30.36 -2.51 -5.06
N PRO A 525 -31.64 -2.10 -5.13
CA PRO A 525 -32.77 -3.03 -5.19
C PRO A 525 -32.97 -3.67 -6.56
N VAL A 526 -32.33 -3.16 -7.62
CA VAL A 526 -32.45 -3.68 -9.00
C VAL A 526 -31.08 -3.79 -9.66
N SER A 527 -30.83 -4.90 -10.36
CA SER A 527 -29.57 -5.19 -11.06
C SER A 527 -29.76 -6.21 -12.19
N GLY A 528 -28.73 -6.44 -13.02
CA GLY A 528 -28.82 -7.41 -14.11
C GLY A 528 -29.87 -7.04 -15.16
N MET A 529 -30.66 -8.03 -15.57
CA MET A 529 -31.77 -7.90 -16.53
C MET A 529 -33.13 -7.75 -15.80
N LYS A 530 -33.17 -7.01 -14.69
CA LYS A 530 -34.38 -6.77 -13.89
C LYS A 530 -34.78 -5.30 -13.78
N GLY A 531 -34.25 -4.46 -14.67
CA GLY A 531 -34.62 -3.06 -14.81
C GLY A 531 -35.94 -2.86 -15.55
N GLY A 532 -36.35 -1.59 -15.64
CA GLY A 532 -37.56 -1.17 -16.32
C GLY A 532 -38.84 -1.50 -15.55
N SER A 533 -39.97 -0.96 -16.01
CA SER A 533 -41.28 -1.16 -15.37
C SER A 533 -41.77 -2.61 -15.37
N GLN A 534 -41.24 -3.43 -16.29
CA GLN A 534 -41.57 -4.86 -16.44
C GLN A 534 -40.52 -5.80 -15.85
N ASN A 535 -39.46 -5.26 -15.24
CA ASN A 535 -38.36 -6.04 -14.64
C ASN A 535 -37.68 -7.03 -15.61
N ASN A 536 -37.48 -6.62 -16.86
CA ASN A 536 -36.89 -7.43 -17.92
C ASN A 536 -35.82 -6.67 -18.75
N GLU A 537 -35.49 -5.44 -18.37
CA GLU A 537 -34.51 -4.61 -19.06
C GLU A 537 -33.15 -4.61 -18.34
N GLU A 538 -32.09 -4.25 -19.05
CA GLU A 538 -30.77 -4.09 -18.47
C GLU A 538 -30.70 -2.90 -17.50
N VAL A 539 -30.05 -3.09 -16.35
CA VAL A 539 -29.63 -2.02 -15.44
C VAL A 539 -28.17 -1.68 -15.71
N GLN A 540 -27.93 -0.56 -16.39
CA GLN A 540 -26.61 -0.18 -16.87
C GLN A 540 -25.80 0.58 -15.80
N THR A 541 -24.50 0.32 -15.79
CA THR A 541 -23.51 1.09 -15.02
C THR A 541 -22.42 1.61 -15.96
N LYS A 542 -21.78 2.73 -15.61
CA LYS A 542 -20.79 3.38 -16.47
C LYS A 542 -19.70 4.07 -15.66
N TYR A 543 -18.48 4.03 -16.18
CA TYR A 543 -17.33 4.64 -15.53
C TYR A 543 -17.54 6.16 -15.36
N PRO A 544 -17.18 6.76 -14.21
CA PRO A 544 -17.47 8.16 -13.88
C PRO A 544 -16.54 9.14 -14.63
N VAL A 545 -16.63 9.16 -15.96
CA VAL A 545 -16.04 10.15 -16.86
C VAL A 545 -17.14 10.68 -17.77
N LYS A 546 -17.26 12.01 -17.85
CA LYS A 546 -18.29 12.67 -18.67
C LYS A 546 -18.03 12.44 -20.17
N ASP A 547 -19.08 12.20 -20.94
CA ASP A 547 -18.97 11.80 -22.35
C ASP A 547 -18.23 12.82 -23.23
N ASP A 548 -18.47 14.11 -23.02
CA ASP A 548 -17.81 15.21 -23.74
C ASP A 548 -16.32 15.37 -23.37
N SER A 549 -15.90 14.74 -22.28
CA SER A 549 -14.55 14.83 -21.72
C SER A 549 -13.75 13.53 -21.94
N LYS A 550 -14.32 12.52 -22.60
CA LYS A 550 -13.67 11.20 -22.78
C LYS A 550 -12.32 11.27 -23.46
N ALA A 551 -12.21 12.02 -24.56
CA ALA A 551 -10.98 12.14 -25.34
C ALA A 551 -9.88 12.96 -24.64
N SER A 552 -10.26 13.83 -23.69
CA SER A 552 -9.34 14.71 -22.96
C SER A 552 -9.11 14.29 -21.50
N ALA A 553 -9.80 13.25 -21.02
CA ALA A 553 -9.69 12.74 -19.66
C ALA A 553 -8.27 12.29 -19.34
N LYS A 554 -7.80 12.59 -18.12
CA LYS A 554 -6.46 12.23 -17.64
C LYS A 554 -6.59 11.37 -16.39
N ILE A 555 -6.82 10.08 -16.57
CA ILE A 555 -6.97 9.13 -15.46
C ILE A 555 -5.70 8.28 -15.33
N ALA A 556 -5.03 8.41 -14.18
CA ALA A 556 -3.85 7.64 -13.79
C ALA A 556 -4.20 6.59 -12.71
N SER A 557 -3.21 5.82 -12.26
CA SER A 557 -3.39 4.73 -11.29
C SER A 557 -3.01 5.12 -9.86
N LEU A 558 -3.73 4.57 -8.89
CA LEU A 558 -3.44 4.69 -7.47
C LEU A 558 -3.60 3.33 -6.77
N ILE A 559 -2.70 3.00 -5.84
CA ILE A 559 -2.70 1.78 -5.02
C ILE A 559 -2.90 2.17 -3.54
N ASN A 560 -3.88 1.53 -2.91
CA ASN A 560 -4.16 1.62 -1.49
C ASN A 560 -3.30 0.61 -0.70
N ALA A 561 -2.97 0.97 0.54
CA ALA A 561 -2.22 0.10 1.46
C ALA A 561 -3.11 -0.87 2.24
N SER A 562 -4.34 -1.10 1.77
CA SER A 562 -5.32 -2.03 2.35
C SER A 562 -6.09 -2.77 1.26
N PRO A 563 -6.92 -3.78 1.60
CA PRO A 563 -7.79 -4.46 0.64
C PRO A 563 -8.96 -3.62 0.12
N LEU A 564 -9.17 -2.41 0.63
CA LEU A 564 -10.31 -1.56 0.25
C LEU A 564 -10.02 -0.76 -1.01
N ASN A 565 -10.91 -0.83 -2.01
CA ASN A 565 -10.83 0.03 -3.20
C ASN A 565 -11.29 1.47 -2.91
N SER A 566 -12.34 1.66 -2.12
CA SER A 566 -12.93 2.97 -1.80
C SER A 566 -12.84 3.27 -0.30
N TYR A 567 -12.33 4.46 0.03
CA TYR A 567 -12.25 4.98 1.39
C TYR A 567 -13.28 6.07 1.70
N GLY A 568 -14.25 6.30 0.81
CA GLY A 568 -15.27 7.31 1.04
C GLY A 568 -16.01 7.08 2.37
N ASP A 569 -16.22 8.15 3.14
CA ASP A 569 -16.89 8.11 4.43
C ASP A 569 -18.41 8.00 4.25
N ASP A 570 -18.87 6.80 3.90
CA ASP A 570 -20.26 6.51 3.60
C ASP A 570 -20.70 5.12 4.10
N GLY A 571 -22.01 4.95 4.28
CA GLY A 571 -22.60 3.75 4.87
C GLY A 571 -22.40 2.47 4.06
N ASP A 572 -22.41 2.57 2.72
CA ASP A 572 -22.17 1.45 1.79
C ASP A 572 -20.77 0.86 1.93
N LYS A 573 -19.80 1.69 2.36
CA LYS A 573 -18.42 1.31 2.66
C LYS A 573 -18.25 0.92 4.12
N LYS A 574 -19.12 1.41 5.02
CA LYS A 574 -19.07 1.13 6.46
C LYS A 574 -19.52 -0.28 6.85
N ALA A 575 -20.42 -0.89 6.07
CA ALA A 575 -20.80 -2.29 6.25
C ALA A 575 -19.63 -3.28 6.08
N ILE A 576 -18.48 -2.81 5.60
CA ILE A 576 -17.23 -3.57 5.37
C ILE A 576 -16.15 -3.20 6.38
N TYR A 577 -16.38 -2.29 7.35
CA TYR A 577 -15.53 -2.24 8.54
C TYR A 577 -16.00 -3.33 9.49
N PRO A 578 -15.41 -4.55 9.53
CA PRO A 578 -15.56 -5.33 10.73
C PRO A 578 -15.09 -4.43 11.87
N GLU A 579 -15.88 -4.34 12.92
CA GLU A 579 -15.42 -3.85 14.20
C GLU A 579 -14.19 -4.71 14.54
N VAL A 580 -12.97 -4.22 14.24
CA VAL A 580 -11.73 -4.95 14.53
C VAL A 580 -11.50 -4.86 16.03
N ARG A 581 -12.34 -5.56 16.80
CA ARG A 581 -12.05 -5.93 18.17
C ARG A 581 -11.04 -7.07 18.13
N GLY A 582 -9.76 -6.72 17.98
CA GLY A 582 -8.64 -7.51 18.48
C GLY A 582 -8.67 -9.02 18.28
N ARG A 583 -9.18 -9.53 17.16
CA ARG A 583 -9.00 -10.93 16.77
C ARG A 583 -8.33 -10.97 15.42
N GLN A 584 -7.06 -11.37 15.46
CA GLN A 584 -6.32 -11.83 14.30
C GLN A 584 -7.23 -12.73 13.45
N LEU A 585 -7.34 -12.41 12.16
CA LEU A 585 -7.95 -13.27 11.16
C LEU A 585 -7.06 -14.50 10.96
N GLN A 586 -7.10 -15.43 11.92
CA GLN A 586 -6.80 -16.84 11.70
C GLN A 586 -8.12 -17.54 11.40
N ASN A 587 -8.67 -17.32 10.20
CA ASN A 587 -9.67 -18.24 9.68
C ASN A 587 -8.96 -19.27 8.80
N ILE A 588 -8.70 -20.38 9.48
CA ILE A 588 -8.35 -21.70 9.00
C ILE A 588 -9.29 -22.11 7.86
N PHE A 589 -8.74 -22.38 6.67
CA PHE A 589 -9.44 -23.14 5.64
C PHE A 589 -9.24 -24.64 5.92
N TRP A 590 -10.27 -25.29 6.44
CA TRP A 590 -10.44 -26.74 6.28
C TRP A 590 -11.19 -26.98 4.97
N TRP A 591 -10.51 -27.61 4.03
CA TRP A 591 -11.13 -28.24 2.88
C TRP A 591 -11.80 -29.53 3.37
N LEU A 592 -13.11 -29.65 3.22
CA LEU A 592 -13.82 -30.91 3.40
C LEU A 592 -14.11 -31.49 2.02
N GLU A 593 -13.49 -32.63 1.74
CA GLU A 593 -13.87 -33.53 0.67
C GLU A 593 -15.33 -33.98 0.87
N ASN A 594 -16.13 -33.85 -0.18
CA ASN A 594 -17.05 -34.88 -0.69
C ASN A 594 -17.37 -34.58 -2.15
#